data_AF-A0A7G6WRV6-F1
#
_entry.id   AF-A0A7G6WRV6-F1
#
_cell.length_a   1.000
_cell.length_b   1.000
_cell.length_c   1.000
_cell.angle_alpha   90.00
_cell.angle_beta   90.00
_cell.angle_gamma   90.00
#
_symmetry.space_group_name_H-M   'P 1'
#
loop_
_entity.id
_entity.type
_entity.pdbx_description
1 polymer ?
#
loop_
_entity_poly.entity_id
_entity_poly.type
_entity_poly.pdbx_seq_one_letter_code
_entity_poly.pdbx_strand_id
1 'polypeptide(L)'
;MRTIRALVITGIALVLVITNTAAGQADTVDGGITVSHLNNGGPAYDYTPTVIQQGSVQRIWWCGQAANPSNPSQNTDAILYATYDTATGAQSTPVAVLGPTAGAWDHVFTCNPGVVGGTFSNPLGDGITYHLAMYYVGTAEPDGSANSIGVAFSNDGVTWKKDPSPVVTAANPTPGAYGVAQPTPYNGDGQAGIHLMFWDTTAHHYYRVTSSDGRHFGARQQISENGWPYPSNGTFGYDSQTNSWYVAMEIGFRPASTTGGIAEREAFSYTLYRIPAAGFTSGGAWTELTTIDTDRSGYELNFIPSMVRDSYGNVNIGSYPNITLYYAASNPRPAADASPAAAGASADPNQWDLKTITWRPGRPELPLTRYFSASLNSHIVSTGWVDTTRYRSEARLASLYEAPRSQANRALYACKAGSADYFLSPDATCEGQRQLGLTGYAAATPSAGITVPLYRCRTMVDHFVSTSASCEGAVQESLLGYGIS
;
A
#
# COMPACT_ATOMS: atom_id res chain seq x y z
N MET A 1 -73.35 -44.99 -2.74
CA MET A 1 -72.76 -44.37 -3.94
C MET A 1 -72.48 -42.91 -3.63
N ARG A 2 -71.24 -42.59 -3.22
CA ARG A 2 -70.85 -41.23 -2.87
C ARG A 2 -70.20 -40.58 -4.10
N THR A 3 -70.80 -39.47 -4.52
CA THR A 3 -70.45 -38.63 -5.65
C THR A 3 -69.10 -37.97 -5.42
N ILE A 4 -68.15 -38.23 -6.33
CA ILE A 4 -66.82 -37.61 -6.36
C ILE A 4 -66.96 -36.21 -6.98
N ARG A 5 -66.64 -35.18 -6.21
CA ARG A 5 -66.48 -33.80 -6.69
C ARG A 5 -65.09 -33.64 -7.29
N ALA A 6 -65.03 -33.14 -8.53
CA ALA A 6 -63.81 -32.76 -9.22
C ALA A 6 -63.10 -31.60 -8.49
N LEU A 7 -61.81 -31.78 -8.20
CA LEU A 7 -60.94 -30.74 -7.68
C LEU A 7 -60.15 -30.15 -8.85
N VAL A 8 -60.38 -28.88 -9.14
CA VAL A 8 -59.61 -28.08 -10.09
C VAL A 8 -58.27 -27.73 -9.43
N ILE A 9 -57.17 -28.25 -9.97
CA ILE A 9 -55.81 -27.89 -9.56
C ILE A 9 -55.37 -26.71 -10.42
N THR A 10 -55.38 -25.51 -9.82
CA THR A 10 -54.80 -24.30 -10.39
C THR A 10 -53.28 -24.42 -10.34
N GLY A 11 -52.64 -24.51 -11.52
CA GLY A 11 -51.18 -24.54 -11.64
C GLY A 11 -50.57 -23.20 -11.23
N ILE A 12 -49.81 -23.20 -10.14
CA ILE A 12 -48.95 -22.08 -9.76
C ILE A 12 -47.67 -22.20 -10.60
N ALA A 13 -47.47 -21.26 -11.52
CA ALA A 13 -46.20 -21.09 -12.22
C ALA A 13 -45.15 -20.61 -11.20
N LEU A 14 -44.21 -21.49 -10.88
CA LEU A 14 -43.04 -21.16 -10.07
C LEU A 14 -42.12 -20.27 -10.91
N VAL A 15 -42.26 -18.95 -10.76
CA VAL A 15 -41.28 -17.99 -11.29
C VAL A 15 -40.01 -18.17 -10.46
N LEU A 16 -39.05 -18.89 -11.04
CA LEU A 16 -37.70 -19.00 -10.51
C LEU A 16 -37.03 -17.63 -10.64
N VAL A 17 -37.10 -16.83 -9.58
CA VAL A 17 -36.27 -15.63 -9.46
C VAL A 17 -34.83 -16.11 -9.34
N ILE A 18 -34.11 -16.11 -10.45
CA ILE A 18 -32.66 -16.23 -10.44
C ILE A 18 -32.16 -14.95 -9.79
N THR A 19 -31.94 -14.99 -8.48
CA THR A 19 -31.12 -13.98 -7.83
C THR A 19 -29.73 -14.10 -8.43
N ASN A 20 -29.30 -13.07 -9.17
CA ASN A 20 -27.91 -12.90 -9.56
C ASN A 20 -27.06 -13.05 -8.29
N THR A 21 -26.40 -14.19 -8.14
CA THR A 21 -25.33 -14.35 -7.16
C THR A 21 -24.28 -13.31 -7.51
N ALA A 22 -24.05 -12.39 -6.58
CA ALA A 22 -23.06 -11.34 -6.70
C ALA A 22 -21.77 -11.92 -7.28
N ALA A 23 -21.35 -11.39 -8.43
CA ALA A 23 -20.02 -11.61 -8.94
C ALA A 23 -19.03 -11.32 -7.80
N GLY A 24 -18.09 -12.23 -7.55
CA GLY A 24 -16.99 -11.99 -6.64
C GLY A 24 -16.28 -10.71 -7.07
N GLN A 25 -16.55 -9.61 -6.35
CA GLN A 25 -15.81 -8.38 -6.49
C GLN A 25 -14.37 -8.70 -6.07
N ALA A 26 -13.41 -8.49 -6.99
CA ALA A 26 -12.02 -8.25 -6.60
C ALA A 26 -12.02 -7.22 -5.47
N ASP A 27 -11.06 -7.25 -4.53
CA ASP A 27 -10.99 -6.16 -3.54
C ASP A 27 -11.03 -4.85 -4.32
N THR A 28 -12.05 -4.06 -4.06
CA THR A 28 -12.13 -2.75 -4.63
C THR A 28 -10.92 -2.02 -4.05
N VAL A 29 -10.19 -1.30 -4.90
CA VAL A 29 -9.74 0.02 -4.49
C VAL A 29 -11.05 0.69 -4.12
N ASP A 30 -11.50 0.51 -2.88
CA ASP A 30 -12.61 1.28 -2.34
C ASP A 30 -12.25 2.70 -2.70
N GLY A 31 -13.22 3.48 -3.20
CA GLY A 31 -13.02 4.88 -3.57
C GLY A 31 -12.58 5.66 -2.34
N GLY A 32 -11.34 5.44 -1.95
CA GLY A 32 -10.94 5.37 -0.55
C GLY A 32 -10.83 6.76 0.01
N ILE A 33 -10.68 6.81 1.32
CA ILE A 33 -10.38 8.05 2.02
C ILE A 33 -9.18 8.68 1.31
N THR A 34 -9.40 9.87 0.76
CA THR A 34 -8.33 10.71 0.26
C THR A 34 -8.04 11.72 1.36
N VAL A 35 -6.87 11.62 1.96
CA VAL A 35 -6.37 12.67 2.84
C VAL A 35 -5.37 13.48 2.05
N SER A 36 -5.73 14.73 1.83
CA SER A 36 -4.94 15.72 1.11
C SER A 36 -4.94 17.02 1.91
N HIS A 37 -3.84 17.75 1.88
CA HIS A 37 -3.82 19.15 2.31
C HIS A 37 -3.42 20.08 1.17
N LEU A 38 -3.77 21.35 1.33
CA LEU A 38 -3.28 22.42 0.48
C LEU A 38 -2.32 23.27 1.31
N ASN A 39 -1.17 23.61 0.75
CA ASN A 39 -0.23 24.52 1.38
C ASN A 39 -0.56 25.95 0.96
N ASN A 40 -1.17 26.73 1.87
CA ASN A 40 -1.65 28.09 1.59
C ASN A 40 -2.57 28.18 0.35
N GLY A 41 -3.38 27.14 0.11
CA GLY A 41 -4.26 27.04 -1.06
C GLY A 41 -3.56 26.62 -2.35
N GLY A 42 -2.26 26.31 -2.31
CA GLY A 42 -1.48 25.74 -3.40
C GLY A 42 -1.23 24.23 -3.26
N PRO A 43 -0.63 23.61 -4.29
CA PRO A 43 -0.25 22.21 -4.26
C PRO A 43 0.68 21.89 -3.08
N ALA A 44 0.56 20.69 -2.54
CA ALA A 44 1.42 20.16 -1.49
C ALA A 44 1.58 18.65 -1.72
N TYR A 45 2.50 18.04 -0.97
CA TYR A 45 2.72 16.61 -1.01
C TYR A 45 2.38 15.98 0.34
N ASP A 46 1.74 14.81 0.31
CA ASP A 46 1.32 14.04 1.49
C ASP A 46 1.77 12.58 1.40
N TYR A 47 2.56 12.13 2.38
CA TYR A 47 3.19 10.82 2.36
C TYR A 47 3.57 10.32 3.76
N THR A 48 3.97 9.05 3.88
CA THR A 48 4.40 8.41 5.15
C THR A 48 3.36 8.44 6.28
N PRO A 49 2.13 7.95 6.07
CA PRO A 49 1.12 7.99 7.12
C PRO A 49 1.46 7.07 8.30
N THR A 50 0.91 7.38 9.48
CA THR A 50 0.69 6.47 10.60
C THR A 50 -0.72 6.68 11.11
N VAL A 51 -1.46 5.59 11.29
CA VAL A 51 -2.88 5.67 11.63
C VAL A 51 -3.20 4.83 12.85
N ILE A 52 -3.69 5.50 13.89
CA ILE A 52 -4.28 4.84 15.07
C ILE A 52 -5.80 4.96 14.96
N GLN A 53 -6.50 3.83 15.04
CA GLN A 53 -7.96 3.81 15.13
C GLN A 53 -8.43 3.50 16.54
N GLN A 54 -9.43 4.26 17.00
CA GLN A 54 -10.16 4.03 18.24
C GLN A 54 -11.67 4.18 17.97
N GLY A 55 -12.42 3.09 18.12
CA GLY A 55 -13.82 3.06 17.67
C GLY A 55 -13.91 3.32 16.16
N SER A 56 -14.75 4.27 15.74
CA SER A 56 -14.85 4.69 14.34
C SER A 56 -13.85 5.77 13.95
N VAL A 57 -13.15 6.39 14.91
CA VAL A 57 -12.27 7.53 14.65
C VAL A 57 -10.85 7.05 14.38
N GLN A 58 -10.32 7.44 13.23
CA GLN A 58 -8.93 7.32 12.85
C GLN A 58 -8.22 8.64 13.13
N ARG A 59 -7.08 8.56 13.82
CA ARG A 59 -6.12 9.64 14.00
C ARG A 59 -4.96 9.39 13.05
N ILE A 60 -4.70 10.33 12.16
CA ILE A 60 -3.80 10.17 11.03
C ILE A 60 -2.71 11.22 11.19
N TRP A 61 -1.46 10.78 11.29
CA TRP A 61 -0.29 11.66 11.18
C TRP A 61 0.48 11.28 9.92
N TRP A 62 1.03 12.26 9.23
CA TRP A 62 1.78 12.02 7.99
C TRP A 62 2.76 13.15 7.76
N CYS A 63 3.71 12.93 6.87
CA CYS A 63 4.64 13.95 6.43
C CYS A 63 4.11 14.68 5.22
N GLY A 64 4.31 15.98 5.17
CA GLY A 64 3.96 16.79 4.02
C GLY A 64 4.55 18.18 4.06
N GLN A 65 4.41 18.89 2.95
CA GLN A 65 4.94 20.25 2.81
C GLN A 65 4.09 21.26 3.58
N ALA A 66 4.51 21.64 4.79
CA ALA A 66 3.76 22.59 5.59
C ALA A 66 4.66 23.63 6.27
N ALA A 67 4.03 24.75 6.64
CA ALA A 67 4.66 25.73 7.51
C ALA A 67 4.98 25.08 8.86
N ASN A 68 6.23 25.16 9.28
CA ASN A 68 6.68 24.58 10.54
C ASN A 68 5.93 25.26 11.71
N PRO A 69 5.25 24.50 12.59
CA PRO A 69 4.47 25.07 13.69
C PRO A 69 5.30 25.88 14.68
N SER A 70 6.61 25.62 14.78
CA SER A 70 7.54 26.35 15.65
C SER A 70 8.29 27.49 14.94
N ASN A 71 8.25 27.51 13.60
CA ASN A 71 8.86 28.55 12.78
C ASN A 71 8.05 28.75 11.48
N PRO A 72 6.94 29.51 11.52
CA PRO A 72 6.02 29.60 10.38
C PRO A 72 6.61 30.19 9.09
N SER A 73 7.81 30.77 9.14
CA SER A 73 8.54 31.23 7.94
C SER A 73 9.25 30.10 7.18
N GLN A 74 9.44 28.94 7.83
CA GLN A 74 10.01 27.74 7.24
C GLN A 74 8.89 26.85 6.71
N ASN A 75 8.88 26.65 5.38
CA ASN A 75 7.99 25.73 4.70
C ASN A 75 8.80 24.52 4.20
N THR A 76 8.57 23.35 4.78
CA THR A 76 9.43 22.16 4.63
C THR A 76 8.64 20.89 4.98
N ASP A 77 9.30 19.75 4.99
CA ASP A 77 8.76 18.50 5.54
C ASP A 77 8.46 18.70 7.02
N ALA A 78 7.17 18.70 7.32
CA ALA A 78 6.61 18.72 8.66
C ALA A 78 5.57 17.60 8.79
N ILE A 79 5.28 17.24 10.03
CA ILE A 79 4.27 16.23 10.34
C ILE A 79 2.93 16.92 10.54
N LEU A 80 1.96 16.53 9.72
CA LEU A 80 0.58 16.96 9.78
C LEU A 80 -0.27 15.97 10.58
N TYR A 81 -1.45 16.42 10.98
CA TYR A 81 -2.45 15.65 11.72
C TYR A 81 -3.87 15.97 11.24
N ALA A 82 -4.70 14.93 11.17
CA ALA A 82 -6.14 15.03 10.99
C ALA A 82 -6.83 13.81 11.61
N THR A 83 -8.14 13.96 11.80
CA THR A 83 -9.03 12.88 12.18
C THR A 83 -9.96 12.54 11.04
N TYR A 84 -10.33 11.27 10.95
CA TYR A 84 -11.36 10.79 10.04
C TYR A 84 -12.29 9.83 10.78
N ASP A 85 -13.59 10.09 10.73
CA ASP A 85 -14.60 9.19 11.31
C ASP A 85 -15.15 8.26 10.23
N THR A 86 -14.79 6.98 10.32
CA THR A 86 -15.20 5.92 9.39
C THR A 86 -16.71 5.65 9.37
N ALA A 87 -17.46 6.09 10.39
CA ALA A 87 -18.91 5.92 10.42
C ALA A 87 -19.65 7.05 9.69
N THR A 88 -19.13 8.27 9.74
CA THR A 88 -19.81 9.48 9.21
C THR A 88 -19.15 10.05 7.96
N GLY A 89 -17.91 9.65 7.68
CA GLY A 89 -17.06 10.26 6.65
C GLY A 89 -16.54 11.64 7.01
N ALA A 90 -16.77 12.12 8.24
CA ALA A 90 -16.31 13.44 8.67
C ALA A 90 -14.78 13.46 8.83
N GLN A 91 -14.14 14.49 8.26
CA GLN A 91 -12.70 14.71 8.37
C GLN A 91 -12.43 16.09 8.99
N SER A 92 -11.47 16.17 9.92
CA SER A 92 -11.00 17.46 10.44
C SER A 92 -10.06 18.15 9.46
N THR A 93 -9.96 19.47 9.56
CA THR A 93 -8.94 20.23 8.82
C THR A 93 -7.54 19.76 9.22
N PRO A 94 -6.65 19.44 8.26
CA PRO A 94 -5.24 19.16 8.54
C PRO A 94 -4.53 20.30 9.27
N VAL A 95 -3.68 19.96 10.24
CA VAL A 95 -2.82 20.91 10.95
C VAL A 95 -1.41 20.37 11.08
N ALA A 96 -0.39 21.23 10.95
CA ALA A 96 1.00 20.86 11.23
C ALA A 96 1.21 20.76 12.75
N VAL A 97 1.77 19.65 13.23
CA VAL A 97 1.90 19.31 14.65
C VAL A 97 3.35 19.09 15.11
N LEU A 98 4.26 18.81 14.19
CA LEU A 98 5.70 18.71 14.47
C LEU A 98 6.48 19.19 13.24
N GLY A 99 7.53 19.97 13.44
CA GLY A 99 8.41 20.40 12.35
C GLY A 99 9.85 20.53 12.82
N PRO A 100 10.80 20.89 11.94
CA PRO A 100 12.22 21.00 12.27
C PRO A 100 12.53 21.93 13.46
N THR A 101 13.58 21.62 14.21
CA THR A 101 13.98 22.43 15.38
C THR A 101 15.18 23.29 15.02
N ALA A 102 15.06 24.62 15.10
CA ALA A 102 16.14 25.53 14.73
C ALA A 102 17.45 25.23 15.50
N GLY A 103 18.54 24.99 14.77
CA GLY A 103 19.87 24.72 15.34
C GLY A 103 20.06 23.33 15.97
N ALA A 104 19.09 22.42 15.85
CA ALA A 104 19.20 21.06 16.35
C ALA A 104 19.61 20.05 15.25
N TRP A 105 19.70 18.77 15.62
CA TRP A 105 20.03 17.67 14.72
C TRP A 105 18.95 17.39 13.66
N ASP A 106 17.73 17.93 13.85
CA ASP A 106 16.57 17.76 12.96
C ASP A 106 16.13 19.10 12.32
N HIS A 107 17.05 20.06 12.13
CA HIS A 107 16.70 21.43 11.75
C HIS A 107 16.32 21.64 10.27
N VAL A 108 16.53 20.65 9.40
CA VAL A 108 16.20 20.73 7.97
C VAL A 108 14.87 20.05 7.67
N PHE A 109 14.74 18.76 8.01
CA PHE A 109 13.56 17.93 7.72
C PHE A 109 13.08 17.18 8.97
N THR A 110 11.77 17.00 9.09
CA THR A 110 11.11 16.21 10.15
C THR A 110 9.94 15.44 9.54
N CYS A 111 10.04 14.11 9.48
CA CYS A 111 9.18 13.28 8.64
C CYS A 111 8.99 11.87 9.20
N ASN A 112 8.36 10.98 8.42
CA ASN A 112 8.15 9.55 8.70
C ASN A 112 7.62 9.27 10.12
N PRO A 113 6.45 9.81 10.51
CA PRO A 113 5.92 9.60 11.84
C PRO A 113 5.53 8.14 12.09
N GLY A 114 5.91 7.61 13.25
CA GLY A 114 5.41 6.38 13.83
C GLY A 114 4.88 6.65 15.24
N VAL A 115 3.55 6.66 15.41
CA VAL A 115 2.90 7.05 16.68
C VAL A 115 2.42 5.84 17.47
N VAL A 116 2.68 5.75 18.77
CA VAL A 116 2.22 4.65 19.62
C VAL A 116 1.70 5.18 20.95
N GLY A 117 0.68 4.52 21.49
CA GLY A 117 0.16 4.73 22.82
C GLY A 117 0.95 3.97 23.88
N GLY A 118 0.93 4.48 25.10
CA GLY A 118 1.63 3.88 26.23
C GLY A 118 1.44 4.70 27.50
N THR A 119 2.27 4.44 28.49
CA THR A 119 2.38 5.27 29.70
C THR A 119 3.85 5.58 29.94
N PHE A 120 4.27 6.78 29.57
CA PHE A 120 5.66 7.24 29.66
C PHE A 120 5.79 8.20 30.84
N SER A 121 6.33 7.72 31.96
CA SER A 121 6.47 8.51 33.19
C SER A 121 7.70 9.41 33.13
N ASN A 122 7.50 10.72 33.09
CA ASN A 122 8.55 11.74 33.10
C ASN A 122 9.69 11.50 32.08
N PRO A 123 9.40 11.16 30.80
CA PRO A 123 10.43 10.78 29.83
C PRO A 123 11.38 11.93 29.50
N LEU A 124 10.92 13.18 29.68
CA LEU A 124 11.67 14.41 29.37
C LEU A 124 12.23 15.13 30.62
N GLY A 125 12.03 14.59 31.82
CA GLY A 125 12.46 15.25 33.07
C GLY A 125 11.62 16.46 33.49
N ASP A 126 10.46 16.70 32.87
CA ASP A 126 9.56 17.83 33.14
C ASP A 126 8.45 17.54 34.17
N GLY A 127 8.44 16.34 34.76
CA GLY A 127 7.46 15.90 35.75
C GLY A 127 6.13 15.43 35.16
N ILE A 128 5.98 15.34 33.84
CA ILE A 128 4.73 15.00 33.17
C ILE A 128 4.73 13.53 32.74
N THR A 129 3.57 12.87 32.91
CA THR A 129 3.32 11.56 32.28
C THR A 129 2.65 11.76 30.92
N TYR A 130 3.15 11.07 29.91
CA TYR A 130 2.65 11.12 28.54
C TYR A 130 2.01 9.80 28.13
N HIS A 131 1.02 9.86 27.24
CA HIS A 131 0.25 8.70 26.77
C HIS A 131 0.46 8.35 25.30
N LEU A 132 1.19 9.19 24.56
CA LEU A 132 1.60 8.95 23.19
C LEU A 132 3.11 9.24 23.04
N ALA A 133 3.77 8.43 22.22
CA ALA A 133 5.10 8.69 21.70
C ALA A 133 5.06 8.67 20.16
N MET A 134 5.68 9.65 19.53
CA MET A 134 5.90 9.73 18.09
C MET A 134 7.40 9.55 17.84
N TYR A 135 7.76 8.45 17.21
CA TYR A 135 9.08 8.29 16.62
C TYR A 135 9.05 8.92 15.24
N TYR A 136 10.07 9.71 14.90
CA TYR A 136 10.10 10.45 13.65
C TYR A 136 11.52 10.50 13.10
N VAL A 137 11.66 10.63 11.79
CA VAL A 137 12.94 10.80 11.13
C VAL A 137 13.27 12.29 11.07
N GLY A 138 14.52 12.64 11.34
CA GLY A 138 15.02 14.01 11.19
C GLY A 138 16.46 14.05 10.69
N THR A 139 16.81 15.19 10.09
CA THR A 139 18.19 15.48 9.66
C THR A 139 18.51 16.96 9.72
N ALA A 140 19.81 17.22 9.85
CA ALA A 140 20.46 18.53 9.76
C ALA A 140 21.08 18.77 8.37
N GLU A 141 21.08 17.77 7.49
CA GLU A 141 21.73 17.84 6.18
C GLU A 141 20.76 18.37 5.11
N PRO A 142 21.12 19.43 4.36
CA PRO A 142 20.27 20.03 3.34
C PRO A 142 19.91 19.11 2.16
N ASP A 143 20.71 18.07 1.92
CA ASP A 143 20.48 17.08 0.87
C ASP A 143 19.56 15.93 1.30
N GLY A 144 19.09 15.94 2.55
CA GLY A 144 18.22 14.92 3.10
C GLY A 144 18.96 13.64 3.51
N SER A 145 20.30 13.65 3.61
CA SER A 145 21.11 12.52 4.09
C SER A 145 21.23 12.48 5.62
N ALA A 146 21.95 11.49 6.16
CA ALA A 146 22.29 11.37 7.58
C ALA A 146 21.10 11.35 8.57
N ASN A 147 19.96 10.81 8.12
CA ASN A 147 18.75 10.70 8.92
C ASN A 147 18.94 9.84 10.18
N SER A 148 18.38 10.34 11.27
CA SER A 148 18.27 9.65 12.56
C SER A 148 16.82 9.64 13.03
N ILE A 149 16.46 8.72 13.93
CA ILE A 149 15.13 8.67 14.54
C ILE A 149 15.16 9.40 15.88
N GLY A 150 14.26 10.37 16.05
CA GLY A 150 13.95 11.05 17.31
C GLY A 150 12.68 10.51 17.96
N VAL A 151 12.35 11.02 19.14
CA VAL A 151 11.07 10.77 19.80
C VAL A 151 10.46 12.08 20.30
N ALA A 152 9.15 12.21 20.20
CA ALA A 152 8.37 13.26 20.82
C ALA A 152 7.20 12.66 21.61
N PHE A 153 6.78 13.31 22.69
CA PHE A 153 5.71 12.83 23.57
C PHE A 153 4.51 13.76 23.57
N SER A 154 3.31 13.20 23.70
CA SER A 154 2.04 13.93 23.69
C SER A 154 0.96 13.25 24.55
N ASN A 155 -0.06 14.02 24.92
CA ASN A 155 -1.29 13.54 25.57
C ASN A 155 -2.55 13.78 24.73
N ASP A 156 -2.49 14.62 23.70
CA ASP A 156 -3.62 14.96 22.82
C ASP A 156 -3.40 14.50 21.37
N GLY A 157 -2.16 14.16 21.00
CA GLY A 157 -1.76 13.81 19.63
C GLY A 157 -1.52 15.01 18.72
N VAL A 158 -1.64 16.24 19.23
CA VAL A 158 -1.51 17.49 18.45
C VAL A 158 -0.36 18.34 18.99
N THR A 159 -0.22 18.42 20.31
CA THR A 159 0.86 19.14 20.99
C THR A 159 1.96 18.14 21.36
N TRP A 160 3.15 18.32 20.80
CA TRP A 160 4.27 17.39 20.97
C TRP A 160 5.47 18.08 21.64
N LYS A 161 6.13 17.37 22.57
CA LYS A 161 7.42 17.77 23.13
C LYS A 161 8.51 16.80 22.69
N LYS A 162 9.52 17.31 21.98
CA LYS A 162 10.64 16.51 21.47
C LYS A 162 11.65 16.20 22.55
N ASP A 163 12.26 15.02 22.43
CA ASP A 163 13.58 14.77 22.99
C ASP A 163 14.63 15.61 22.25
N PRO A 164 15.57 16.27 22.94
CA PRO A 164 16.61 17.05 22.27
C PRO A 164 17.63 16.20 21.49
N SER A 165 17.70 14.87 21.70
CA SER A 165 18.66 13.99 21.04
C SER A 165 17.98 12.88 20.23
N PRO A 166 18.60 12.41 19.14
CA PRO A 166 18.11 11.23 18.44
C PRO A 166 18.21 10.00 19.35
N VAL A 167 17.24 9.09 19.22
CA VAL A 167 17.15 7.84 19.99
C VAL A 167 17.67 6.63 19.21
N VAL A 168 17.73 6.72 17.88
CA VAL A 168 18.38 5.73 17.00
C VAL A 168 19.10 6.45 15.87
N THR A 169 20.33 6.03 15.58
CA THR A 169 21.15 6.53 14.46
C THR A 169 21.42 5.39 13.46
N ALA A 170 22.05 5.68 12.32
CA ALA A 170 22.50 4.65 11.38
C ALA A 170 23.61 3.76 11.99
N ALA A 171 23.65 2.48 11.61
CA ALA A 171 24.67 1.53 12.06
C ALA A 171 26.05 1.84 11.44
N ASN A 172 26.09 2.19 10.16
CA ASN A 172 27.30 2.47 9.39
C ASN A 172 27.21 3.84 8.71
N PRO A 173 27.18 4.96 9.46
CA PRO A 173 26.96 6.29 8.89
C PRO A 173 28.03 6.62 7.83
N THR A 174 27.58 6.85 6.60
CA THR A 174 28.42 7.22 5.45
C THR A 174 27.92 8.54 4.84
N PRO A 175 28.81 9.44 4.39
CA PRO A 175 28.41 10.69 3.77
C PRO A 175 27.46 10.49 2.59
N GLY A 176 26.37 11.26 2.54
CA GLY A 176 25.36 11.19 1.48
C GLY A 176 24.41 9.99 1.55
N ALA A 177 24.62 9.03 2.47
CA ALA A 177 23.66 7.96 2.68
C ALA A 177 22.45 8.45 3.46
N TYR A 178 21.28 7.90 3.16
CA TYR A 178 20.03 8.32 3.77
C TYR A 178 20.02 8.16 5.29
N GLY A 179 20.45 7.00 5.84
CA GLY A 179 20.51 6.76 7.28
C GLY A 179 19.49 5.72 7.73
N VAL A 180 18.67 6.05 8.72
CA VAL A 180 17.54 5.21 9.14
C VAL A 180 16.21 5.74 8.61
N ALA A 181 15.34 4.84 8.17
CA ALA A 181 14.05 5.15 7.54
C ALA A 181 12.85 4.80 8.43
N GLN A 182 11.63 4.65 7.86
CA GLN A 182 10.35 4.70 8.57
C GLN A 182 10.33 3.92 9.91
N PRO A 183 10.28 4.61 11.07
CA PRO A 183 10.14 3.96 12.36
C PRO A 183 8.73 3.40 12.53
N THR A 184 8.61 2.11 12.82
CA THR A 184 7.35 1.48 13.21
C THR A 184 7.41 1.02 14.67
N PRO A 185 6.78 1.75 15.60
CA PRO A 185 6.71 1.32 16.99
C PRO A 185 5.59 0.30 17.24
N TYR A 186 5.87 -0.64 18.13
CA TYR A 186 4.91 -1.57 18.74
C TYR A 186 5.07 -1.57 20.27
N ASN A 187 3.96 -1.48 20.98
CA ASN A 187 3.91 -1.44 22.44
C ASN A 187 3.10 -2.64 22.96
N GLY A 188 3.78 -3.73 23.29
CA GLY A 188 3.12 -4.94 23.77
C GLY A 188 2.72 -4.92 25.25
N ASP A 189 3.26 -4.00 26.06
CA ASP A 189 3.02 -3.96 27.52
C ASP A 189 2.00 -2.88 27.93
N GLY A 190 1.64 -1.98 27.02
CA GLY A 190 0.76 -0.83 27.26
C GLY A 190 1.35 0.23 28.21
N GLN A 191 2.62 0.06 28.60
CA GLN A 191 3.40 0.95 29.45
C GLN A 191 4.43 1.68 28.56
N ALA A 192 5.68 1.76 28.98
CA ALA A 192 6.75 2.42 28.24
C ALA A 192 7.61 1.44 27.40
N GLY A 193 7.30 0.14 27.40
CA GLY A 193 8.05 -0.87 26.66
C GLY A 193 7.79 -0.76 25.17
N ILE A 194 8.83 -0.46 24.38
CA ILE A 194 8.71 -0.26 22.93
C ILE A 194 9.61 -1.22 22.17
N HIS A 195 9.03 -1.91 21.20
CA HIS A 195 9.74 -2.52 20.08
C HIS A 195 9.69 -1.54 18.90
N LEU A 196 10.84 -1.06 18.45
CA LEU A 196 10.94 -0.15 17.32
C LEU A 196 11.58 -0.86 16.14
N MET A 197 10.84 -0.98 15.05
CA MET A 197 11.31 -1.57 13.80
C MET A 197 11.63 -0.47 12.78
N PHE A 198 12.73 -0.61 12.04
CA PHE A 198 13.12 0.37 11.01
C PHE A 198 14.08 -0.27 9.99
N TRP A 199 14.12 0.32 8.80
CA TRP A 199 15.11 0.03 7.77
C TRP A 199 16.35 0.90 7.97
N ASP A 200 17.53 0.30 8.00
CA ASP A 200 18.80 1.02 8.01
C ASP A 200 19.44 0.95 6.62
N THR A 201 19.41 2.05 5.89
CA THR A 201 19.90 2.10 4.51
C THR A 201 21.42 1.94 4.43
N THR A 202 22.14 2.14 5.53
CA THR A 202 23.60 2.03 5.58
C THR A 202 24.07 0.61 5.86
N ALA A 203 23.23 -0.18 6.54
CA ALA A 203 23.45 -1.60 6.73
C ALA A 203 22.77 -2.45 5.65
N HIS A 204 21.80 -1.89 4.93
CA HIS A 204 20.90 -2.60 4.04
C HIS A 204 20.17 -3.75 4.76
N HIS A 205 19.72 -3.49 5.99
CA HIS A 205 18.98 -4.46 6.80
C HIS A 205 17.86 -3.82 7.63
N TYR A 206 16.82 -4.62 7.86
CA TYR A 206 15.80 -4.31 8.86
C TYR A 206 16.26 -4.67 10.27
N TYR A 207 16.03 -3.75 11.21
CA TYR A 207 16.32 -3.97 12.61
C TYR A 207 15.10 -3.75 13.48
N ARG A 208 15.07 -4.51 14.58
CA ARG A 208 14.31 -4.21 15.79
C ARG A 208 15.27 -3.75 16.87
N VAL A 209 14.93 -2.67 17.56
CA VAL A 209 15.51 -2.30 18.86
C VAL A 209 14.41 -2.29 19.93
N THR A 210 14.80 -2.42 21.20
CA THR A 210 13.85 -2.45 22.32
C THR A 210 14.22 -1.44 23.39
N SER A 211 13.21 -0.82 23.99
CA SER A 211 13.34 0.12 25.10
C SER A 211 12.37 -0.26 26.20
N SER A 212 12.75 0.00 27.45
CA SER A 212 11.87 -0.16 28.62
C SER A 212 11.22 1.16 29.08
N ASP A 213 11.64 2.29 28.53
CA ASP A 213 11.19 3.63 28.92
C ASP A 213 10.74 4.49 27.73
N GLY A 214 10.71 3.92 26.53
CA GLY A 214 10.34 4.58 25.28
C GLY A 214 11.42 5.51 24.72
N ARG A 215 12.58 5.63 25.36
CA ARG A 215 13.63 6.59 25.01
C ARG A 215 14.97 5.92 24.75
N HIS A 216 15.43 5.09 25.68
CA HIS A 216 16.75 4.47 25.59
C HIS A 216 16.61 3.08 24.97
N PHE A 217 17.17 2.91 23.78
CA PHE A 217 17.10 1.66 23.03
C PHE A 217 18.35 0.80 23.22
N GLY A 218 18.13 -0.51 23.37
CA GLY A 218 19.18 -1.51 23.45
C GLY A 218 19.78 -1.87 22.08
N ALA A 219 20.48 -3.01 22.03
CA ALA A 219 21.15 -3.48 20.83
C ALA A 219 20.19 -3.78 19.66
N ARG A 220 20.67 -3.57 18.44
CA ARG A 220 19.97 -3.93 17.20
C ARG A 220 19.84 -5.45 17.09
N GLN A 221 18.65 -5.90 16.72
CA GLN A 221 18.35 -7.29 16.39
C GLN A 221 17.84 -7.32 14.96
N GLN A 222 18.56 -8.02 14.07
CA GLN A 222 18.16 -8.11 12.67
C GLN A 222 16.84 -8.87 12.55
N ILE A 223 15.91 -8.31 11.78
CA ILE A 223 14.66 -8.96 11.40
C ILE A 223 14.98 -9.95 10.29
N SER A 224 14.32 -11.12 10.28
CA SER A 224 14.55 -12.09 9.23
C SER A 224 14.13 -11.53 7.88
N GLU A 225 14.95 -11.73 6.86
CA GLU A 225 14.68 -11.30 5.48
C GLU A 225 14.47 -12.50 4.54
N ASN A 226 14.28 -13.71 5.10
CA ASN A 226 14.00 -14.91 4.31
C ASN A 226 12.61 -14.82 3.68
N GLY A 227 12.47 -15.22 2.41
CA GLY A 227 11.20 -15.08 1.69
C GLY A 227 10.91 -13.65 1.22
N TRP A 228 11.88 -12.74 1.36
CA TRP A 228 11.85 -11.40 0.79
C TRP A 228 12.92 -11.26 -0.29
N PRO A 229 12.56 -10.88 -1.53
CA PRO A 229 13.55 -10.75 -2.59
C PRO A 229 14.33 -9.43 -2.52
N TYR A 230 13.71 -8.33 -2.07
CA TYR A 230 14.31 -6.99 -2.08
C TYR A 230 13.79 -6.12 -0.91
N PRO A 231 14.38 -6.20 0.29
CA PRO A 231 13.97 -5.35 1.40
C PRO A 231 14.24 -3.87 1.11
N SER A 232 13.24 -3.02 1.35
CA SER A 232 13.25 -1.57 1.17
C SER A 232 12.42 -0.93 2.28
N ASN A 233 12.17 0.38 2.22
CA ASN A 233 11.23 1.10 3.10
C ASN A 233 9.86 0.41 3.27
N GLY A 234 9.34 0.44 4.50
CA GLY A 234 8.10 -0.27 4.84
C GLY A 234 7.68 -0.10 6.29
N THR A 235 6.46 -0.55 6.58
CA THR A 235 5.85 -0.44 7.91
C THR A 235 5.35 -1.77 8.41
N PHE A 236 5.40 -1.96 9.73
CA PHE A 236 5.02 -3.21 10.38
C PHE A 236 3.68 -3.10 11.12
N GLY A 237 3.01 -4.24 11.26
CA GLY A 237 1.80 -4.39 12.06
C GLY A 237 1.79 -5.74 12.74
N TYR A 238 1.31 -5.82 13.97
CA TYR A 238 1.24 -7.08 14.71
C TYR A 238 -0.19 -7.62 14.76
N ASP A 239 -0.36 -8.91 14.52
CA ASP A 239 -1.61 -9.62 14.74
C ASP A 239 -1.46 -10.53 15.95
N SER A 240 -2.03 -10.06 17.06
CA SER A 240 -2.04 -10.75 18.36
C SER A 240 -2.90 -12.02 18.35
N GLN A 241 -3.90 -12.11 17.47
CA GLN A 241 -4.79 -13.28 17.38
C GLN A 241 -4.10 -14.45 16.68
N THR A 242 -3.28 -14.17 15.67
CA THR A 242 -2.54 -15.19 14.92
C THR A 242 -1.05 -15.25 15.26
N ASN A 243 -0.60 -14.44 16.22
CA ASN A 243 0.79 -14.29 16.63
C ASN A 243 1.74 -14.12 15.43
N SER A 244 1.42 -13.16 14.57
CA SER A 244 2.13 -12.93 13.31
C SER A 244 2.45 -11.46 13.11
N TRP A 245 3.56 -11.18 12.45
CA TRP A 245 3.89 -9.85 11.97
C TRP A 245 3.50 -9.72 10.51
N TYR A 246 3.02 -8.54 10.16
CA TYR A 246 2.86 -8.08 8.79
C TYR A 246 3.90 -7.01 8.51
N VAL A 247 4.34 -6.92 7.25
CA VAL A 247 5.04 -5.74 6.73
C VAL A 247 4.41 -5.35 5.40
N ALA A 248 4.22 -4.06 5.18
CA ALA A 248 3.90 -3.50 3.88
C ALA A 248 5.12 -2.71 3.40
N MET A 249 5.67 -3.09 2.24
CA MET A 249 7.00 -2.66 1.81
C MET A 249 6.99 -2.23 0.35
N GLU A 250 7.68 -1.13 0.05
CA GLU A 250 7.77 -0.55 -1.28
C GLU A 250 8.58 -1.43 -2.23
N ILE A 251 8.15 -1.53 -3.49
CA ILE A 251 8.86 -2.30 -4.49
C ILE A 251 8.88 -1.56 -5.82
N GLY A 252 10.08 -1.50 -6.39
CA GLY A 252 10.28 -1.21 -7.80
C GLY A 252 10.20 0.27 -8.18
N PHE A 253 11.06 0.62 -9.12
CA PHE A 253 11.02 1.87 -9.87
C PHE A 253 11.03 1.50 -11.35
N ARG A 254 10.25 2.20 -12.16
CA ARG A 254 10.23 1.99 -13.60
C ARG A 254 11.45 2.67 -14.23
N PRO A 255 12.08 2.05 -15.24
CA PRO A 255 13.12 2.73 -15.99
C PRO A 255 12.57 4.00 -16.64
N ALA A 256 13.31 5.12 -16.55
CA ALA A 256 12.89 6.39 -17.11
C ALA A 256 12.56 6.32 -18.62
N SER A 257 13.19 5.40 -19.36
CA SER A 257 12.87 5.13 -20.77
C SER A 257 11.42 4.69 -21.00
N THR A 258 10.79 4.09 -20.01
CA THR A 258 9.40 3.59 -20.07
C THR A 258 8.37 4.63 -19.60
N THR A 259 8.81 5.73 -19.00
CA THR A 259 8.01 6.85 -18.47
C THR A 259 8.32 8.15 -19.22
N GLY A 260 8.71 8.05 -20.50
CA GLY A 260 8.95 9.21 -21.36
C GLY A 260 10.17 10.06 -20.98
N GLY A 261 11.16 9.46 -20.33
CA GLY A 261 12.38 10.11 -19.84
C GLY A 261 12.28 10.66 -18.43
N ILE A 262 11.14 10.47 -17.74
CA ILE A 262 10.90 11.00 -16.40
C ILE A 262 11.28 9.95 -15.36
N ALA A 263 12.31 10.22 -14.56
CA ALA A 263 12.64 9.36 -13.43
C ALA A 263 11.56 9.50 -12.35
N GLU A 264 11.07 8.36 -11.87
CA GLU A 264 10.16 8.32 -10.73
C GLU A 264 10.91 8.70 -9.45
N ARG A 265 10.24 9.46 -8.58
CA ARG A 265 10.80 9.83 -7.28
C ARG A 265 10.55 8.81 -6.20
N GLU A 266 9.47 8.03 -6.34
CA GLU A 266 9.04 7.02 -5.37
C GLU A 266 8.52 5.78 -6.09
N ALA A 267 8.31 4.70 -5.35
CA ALA A 267 7.92 3.42 -5.91
C ALA A 267 6.53 3.43 -6.58
N PHE A 268 6.37 2.63 -7.63
CA PHE A 268 5.05 2.45 -8.26
C PHE A 268 4.22 1.35 -7.60
N SER A 269 4.82 0.56 -6.70
CA SER A 269 4.16 -0.55 -6.02
C SER A 269 4.64 -0.76 -4.57
N TYR A 270 3.84 -1.50 -3.81
CA TYR A 270 4.22 -2.09 -2.53
C TYR A 270 3.56 -3.45 -2.34
N THR A 271 4.15 -4.30 -1.50
CA THR A 271 3.66 -5.66 -1.22
C THR A 271 3.49 -5.87 0.27
N LEU A 272 2.38 -6.53 0.62
CA LEU A 272 2.08 -6.97 1.98
C LEU A 272 2.60 -8.40 2.17
N TYR A 273 3.38 -8.60 3.23
CA TYR A 273 3.90 -9.91 3.64
C TYR A 273 3.48 -10.24 5.06
N ARG A 274 3.57 -11.53 5.41
CA ARG A 274 3.36 -12.06 6.76
C ARG A 274 4.44 -13.03 7.19
N ILE A 275 4.78 -13.02 8.48
CA ILE A 275 5.62 -14.03 9.13
C ILE A 275 5.07 -14.40 10.52
N PRO A 276 5.16 -15.67 10.96
CA PRO A 276 4.91 -16.01 12.36
C PRO A 276 5.91 -15.30 13.31
N ALA A 277 5.45 -14.81 14.45
CA ALA A 277 6.30 -14.05 15.39
C ALA A 277 7.53 -14.82 15.88
N ALA A 278 7.42 -16.14 16.01
CA ALA A 278 8.53 -17.01 16.38
C ALA A 278 9.70 -16.96 15.37
N GLY A 279 9.42 -16.64 14.10
CA GLY A 279 10.38 -16.52 13.00
C GLY A 279 10.99 -15.12 12.83
N PHE A 280 10.40 -14.10 13.46
CA PHE A 280 10.63 -12.69 13.14
C PHE A 280 12.09 -12.24 13.28
N THR A 281 12.80 -12.71 14.30
CA THR A 281 14.24 -12.43 14.51
C THR A 281 15.08 -13.71 14.62
N SER A 282 14.57 -14.82 14.08
CA SER A 282 15.16 -16.17 14.23
C SER A 282 15.32 -16.90 12.89
N GLY A 283 15.14 -16.20 11.76
CA GLY A 283 15.34 -16.77 10.43
C GLY A 283 14.08 -17.36 9.78
N GLY A 284 12.88 -17.03 10.24
CA GLY A 284 11.63 -17.49 9.61
C GLY A 284 11.42 -16.86 8.22
N ALA A 285 10.67 -17.54 7.35
CA ALA A 285 10.37 -17.02 6.02
C ALA A 285 9.07 -16.22 6.00
N TRP A 286 9.12 -15.07 5.35
CA TRP A 286 7.95 -14.27 5.03
C TRP A 286 7.19 -14.86 3.85
N THR A 287 5.87 -14.69 3.89
CA THR A 287 4.94 -15.12 2.85
C THR A 287 4.29 -13.88 2.24
N GLU A 288 4.40 -13.74 0.92
CA GLU A 288 3.69 -12.72 0.16
C GLU A 288 2.18 -12.93 0.25
N LEU A 289 1.42 -11.85 0.41
CA LEU A 289 -0.04 -11.87 0.53
C LEU A 289 -0.74 -11.16 -0.61
N THR A 290 -0.30 -9.94 -0.95
CA THR A 290 -0.84 -9.17 -2.07
C THR A 290 0.14 -8.07 -2.45
N THR A 291 0.11 -7.66 -3.72
CA THR A 291 0.81 -6.48 -4.23
C THR A 291 -0.19 -5.42 -4.65
N ILE A 292 0.10 -4.16 -4.33
CA ILE A 292 -0.66 -2.98 -4.76
C ILE A 292 0.26 -2.14 -5.64
N ASP A 293 -0.20 -1.83 -6.84
CA ASP A 293 0.56 -1.14 -7.89
C ASP A 293 -0.37 -0.33 -8.80
N THR A 294 0.13 0.18 -9.93
CA THR A 294 -0.67 0.96 -10.89
C THR A 294 -1.80 0.13 -11.53
N ASP A 295 -1.61 -1.17 -11.78
CA ASP A 295 -2.69 -2.05 -12.27
C ASP A 295 -3.80 -2.18 -11.23
N ARG A 296 -3.41 -2.35 -9.96
CA ARG A 296 -4.36 -2.51 -8.87
C ARG A 296 -5.09 -1.22 -8.54
N SER A 297 -4.38 -0.11 -8.41
CA SER A 297 -4.89 1.16 -7.88
C SER A 297 -5.35 2.15 -8.94
N GLY A 298 -4.77 2.07 -10.14
CA GLY A 298 -4.86 3.05 -11.22
C GLY A 298 -3.99 4.30 -11.03
N TYR A 299 -3.36 4.49 -9.87
CA TYR A 299 -2.45 5.61 -9.59
C TYR A 299 -1.04 5.30 -10.11
N GLU A 300 -0.36 6.32 -10.62
CA GLU A 300 0.97 6.10 -11.20
C GLU A 300 1.97 5.61 -10.17
N LEU A 301 2.06 6.29 -9.03
CA LEU A 301 2.86 5.86 -7.87
C LEU A 301 1.98 5.32 -6.75
N ASN A 302 2.50 4.33 -6.01
CA ASN A 302 1.85 3.69 -4.86
C ASN A 302 2.95 3.32 -3.86
N PHE A 303 3.12 4.13 -2.82
CA PHE A 303 4.37 4.14 -2.06
C PHE A 303 4.12 4.47 -0.57
N ILE A 304 5.11 4.13 0.26
CA ILE A 304 5.19 4.26 1.71
C ILE A 304 3.87 3.90 2.42
N PRO A 305 3.46 2.63 2.37
CA PRO A 305 2.22 2.19 3.00
C PRO A 305 2.34 2.16 4.52
N SER A 306 1.19 2.23 5.20
CA SER A 306 1.04 2.14 6.64
C SER A 306 -0.26 1.42 6.99
N MET A 307 -0.18 0.45 7.89
CA MET A 307 -1.36 -0.28 8.35
C MET A 307 -2.11 0.52 9.40
N VAL A 308 -3.44 0.58 9.27
CA VAL A 308 -4.30 1.06 10.35
C VAL A 308 -4.19 0.08 11.50
N ARG A 309 -3.94 0.60 12.71
CA ARG A 309 -3.69 -0.20 13.91
C ARG A 309 -4.37 0.40 15.14
N ASP A 310 -4.47 -0.38 16.21
CA ASP A 310 -4.82 0.16 17.52
C ASP A 310 -3.69 1.06 18.07
N SER A 311 -3.90 1.59 19.27
CA SER A 311 -2.89 2.46 19.90
C SER A 311 -1.58 1.73 20.21
N TYR A 312 -1.57 0.41 20.27
CA TYR A 312 -0.42 -0.40 20.69
C TYR A 312 0.33 -1.04 19.52
N GLY A 313 -0.22 -0.94 18.30
CA GLY A 313 0.39 -1.44 17.08
C GLY A 313 -0.21 -2.75 16.56
N ASN A 314 -1.36 -3.17 17.10
CA ASN A 314 -2.07 -4.34 16.61
C ASN A 314 -2.98 -4.00 15.42
N VAL A 315 -3.00 -4.87 14.40
CA VAL A 315 -3.91 -4.76 13.25
C VAL A 315 -5.29 -5.40 13.52
N ASN A 316 -5.52 -5.91 14.73
CA ASN A 316 -6.75 -6.58 15.15
C ASN A 316 -7.89 -5.59 15.46
N ILE A 317 -8.25 -4.75 14.50
CA ILE A 317 -9.17 -3.63 14.70
C ILE A 317 -10.19 -3.50 13.57
N GLY A 318 -11.23 -2.70 13.80
CA GLY A 318 -12.25 -2.40 12.80
C GLY A 318 -12.91 -3.68 12.28
N SER A 319 -12.91 -3.87 10.96
CA SER A 319 -13.46 -5.06 10.31
C SER A 319 -12.47 -6.22 10.24
N TYR A 320 -11.75 -6.51 11.34
CA TYR A 320 -10.84 -7.66 11.45
C TYR A 320 -11.55 -8.95 10.97
N PRO A 321 -10.90 -9.81 10.15
CA PRO A 321 -9.47 -9.88 9.86
C PRO A 321 -8.96 -9.04 8.69
N ASN A 322 -9.75 -8.09 8.18
CA ASN A 322 -9.29 -7.21 7.11
C ASN A 322 -8.19 -6.27 7.60
N ILE A 323 -7.19 -6.02 6.77
CA ILE A 323 -6.12 -5.05 7.03
C ILE A 323 -6.30 -3.87 6.08
N THR A 324 -6.62 -2.70 6.65
CA THR A 324 -6.65 -1.46 5.90
C THR A 324 -5.25 -0.83 5.89
N LEU A 325 -4.78 -0.46 4.71
CA LEU A 325 -3.54 0.26 4.50
C LEU A 325 -3.85 1.66 4.01
N TYR A 326 -3.23 2.66 4.63
CA TYR A 326 -3.01 3.96 4.03
C TYR A 326 -1.72 3.92 3.23
N TYR A 327 -1.65 4.64 2.11
CA TYR A 327 -0.44 4.73 1.31
C TYR A 327 -0.42 6.07 0.56
N ALA A 328 0.76 6.55 0.22
CA ALA A 328 0.90 7.72 -0.64
C ALA A 328 0.70 7.31 -2.10
N ALA A 329 -0.04 8.12 -2.85
CA ALA A 329 -0.29 7.88 -4.26
C ALA A 329 -0.24 9.17 -5.06
N SER A 330 0.21 9.10 -6.30
CA SER A 330 0.19 10.24 -7.21
C SER A 330 -1.22 10.44 -7.80
N ASN A 331 -1.88 11.54 -7.44
CA ASN A 331 -3.26 11.88 -7.76
C ASN A 331 -3.34 13.19 -8.57
N PRO A 332 -3.90 13.20 -9.78
CA PRO A 332 -4.85 12.24 -10.34
C PRO A 332 -4.23 10.98 -10.96
N ARG A 333 -5.06 9.96 -11.17
CA ARG A 333 -4.70 8.82 -12.01
C ARG A 333 -4.36 9.29 -13.43
N PRO A 334 -3.35 8.70 -14.11
CA PRO A 334 -3.12 8.95 -15.52
C PRO A 334 -4.39 8.68 -16.35
N ALA A 335 -4.61 9.50 -17.38
CA ALA A 335 -5.64 9.21 -18.38
C ALA A 335 -5.38 7.85 -19.04
N ALA A 336 -6.45 7.16 -19.45
CA ALA A 336 -6.31 5.82 -20.02
C ALA A 336 -5.54 5.81 -21.37
N ASP A 337 -5.45 6.94 -22.05
CA ASP A 337 -4.65 7.17 -23.26
C ASP A 337 -3.39 8.02 -23.01
N ALA A 338 -2.98 8.18 -21.75
CA ALA A 338 -1.78 8.93 -21.39
C ALA A 338 -0.55 8.31 -22.07
N SER A 339 0.26 9.17 -22.70
CA SER A 339 1.59 8.81 -23.18
C SER A 339 2.51 8.46 -22.00
N PRO A 340 3.63 7.75 -22.23
CA PRO A 340 4.63 7.49 -21.20
C PRO A 340 5.07 8.75 -20.44
N ALA A 341 5.30 9.85 -21.14
CA ALA A 341 5.69 11.12 -20.52
C ALA A 341 4.56 11.76 -19.72
N ALA A 342 3.31 11.70 -20.20
CA ALA A 342 2.17 12.22 -19.45
C ALA A 342 1.92 11.41 -18.17
N ALA A 343 2.11 10.09 -18.23
CA ALA A 343 2.01 9.24 -17.06
C ALA A 343 3.13 9.54 -16.05
N GLY A 344 4.39 9.58 -16.50
CA GLY A 344 5.51 9.97 -15.65
C GLY A 344 5.36 11.37 -15.03
N ALA A 345 4.78 12.33 -15.77
CA ALA A 345 4.52 13.68 -15.24
C ALA A 345 3.41 13.71 -14.17
N SER A 346 2.46 12.76 -14.20
CA SER A 346 1.43 12.65 -13.15
C SER A 346 1.97 12.15 -11.81
N ALA A 347 3.23 11.69 -11.78
CA ALA A 347 3.92 11.24 -10.57
C ALA A 347 4.54 12.40 -9.74
N ASP A 348 4.31 13.66 -10.13
CA ASP A 348 4.89 14.84 -9.48
C ASP A 348 4.59 14.87 -7.97
N PRO A 349 5.56 15.21 -7.10
CA PRO A 349 5.34 15.30 -5.66
C PRO A 349 4.15 16.16 -5.26
N ASN A 350 3.92 17.28 -5.95
CA ASN A 350 2.83 18.21 -5.65
C ASN A 350 1.42 17.61 -5.91
N GLN A 351 1.36 16.35 -6.34
CA GLN A 351 0.16 15.56 -6.60
C GLN A 351 0.06 14.36 -5.65
N TRP A 352 0.93 14.24 -4.65
CA TRP A 352 0.90 13.12 -3.72
C TRP A 352 -0.16 13.33 -2.65
N ASP A 353 -1.11 12.40 -2.61
CA ASP A 353 -2.17 12.32 -1.60
C ASP A 353 -2.11 10.98 -0.89
N LEU A 354 -2.66 10.91 0.32
CA LEU A 354 -2.87 9.63 0.97
C LEU A 354 -4.16 8.97 0.46
N LYS A 355 -4.07 7.70 0.11
CA LYS A 355 -5.16 6.82 -0.30
C LYS A 355 -5.26 5.63 0.63
N THR A 356 -6.37 4.90 0.52
CA THR A 356 -6.61 3.70 1.31
C THR A 356 -6.96 2.52 0.43
N ILE A 357 -6.55 1.33 0.88
CA ILE A 357 -6.97 0.04 0.34
C ILE A 357 -7.15 -0.94 1.49
N THR A 358 -8.06 -1.90 1.34
CA THR A 358 -8.29 -2.93 2.37
C THR A 358 -8.03 -4.30 1.79
N TRP A 359 -7.04 -4.99 2.34
CA TRP A 359 -6.79 -6.39 2.06
C TRP A 359 -7.68 -7.29 2.92
N ARG A 360 -8.24 -8.34 2.32
CA ARG A 360 -9.20 -9.25 2.95
C ARG A 360 -8.66 -10.68 2.92
N PRO A 361 -8.20 -11.25 4.04
CA PRO A 361 -7.68 -12.60 4.04
C PRO A 361 -8.74 -13.62 3.63
N GLY A 362 -8.29 -14.71 2.98
CA GLY A 362 -9.16 -15.80 2.56
C GLY A 362 -9.90 -15.56 1.23
N ARG A 363 -9.58 -14.48 0.52
CA ARG A 363 -10.08 -14.19 -0.84
C ARG A 363 -8.95 -14.17 -1.88
N PRO A 364 -8.25 -15.29 -2.07
CA PRO A 364 -7.01 -15.29 -2.82
C PRO A 364 -7.18 -15.18 -4.34
N GLU A 365 -8.41 -15.21 -4.83
CA GLU A 365 -8.72 -15.24 -6.26
C GLU A 365 -9.15 -13.85 -6.75
N LEU A 366 -8.42 -13.36 -7.73
CA LEU A 366 -8.64 -12.09 -8.39
C LEU A 366 -9.33 -12.32 -9.75
N PRO A 367 -10.55 -11.81 -9.97
CA PRO A 367 -11.25 -12.00 -11.24
C PRO A 367 -10.53 -11.24 -12.37
N LEU A 368 -10.04 -11.98 -13.36
CA LEU A 368 -9.40 -11.43 -14.55
C LEU A 368 -10.48 -11.08 -15.57
N THR A 369 -10.64 -9.78 -15.84
CA THR A 369 -11.71 -9.27 -16.71
C THR A 369 -11.12 -8.55 -17.91
N ARG A 370 -11.67 -8.85 -19.10
CA ARG A 370 -11.40 -8.11 -20.34
C ARG A 370 -12.39 -6.97 -20.50
N TYR A 371 -11.87 -5.82 -20.87
CA TYR A 371 -12.62 -4.62 -21.16
C TYR A 371 -12.21 -4.08 -22.53
N PHE A 372 -13.13 -3.38 -23.19
CA PHE A 372 -12.90 -2.73 -24.47
C PHE A 372 -13.35 -1.27 -24.44
N SER A 373 -12.58 -0.42 -25.11
CA SER A 373 -12.92 0.98 -25.35
C SER A 373 -13.12 1.21 -26.84
N ALA A 374 -14.37 1.47 -27.26
CA ALA A 374 -14.66 1.80 -28.65
C ALA A 374 -14.01 3.13 -29.09
N SER A 375 -13.84 4.08 -28.16
CA SER A 375 -13.22 5.38 -28.47
C SER A 375 -11.70 5.30 -28.64
N LEU A 376 -11.05 4.40 -27.90
CA LEU A 376 -9.60 4.19 -28.01
C LEU A 376 -9.24 3.06 -28.98
N ASN A 377 -10.25 2.27 -29.38
CA ASN A 377 -10.10 1.04 -30.14
C ASN A 377 -9.02 0.12 -29.55
N SER A 378 -9.11 -0.10 -28.23
CA SER A 378 -8.14 -0.83 -27.45
C SER A 378 -8.80 -1.64 -26.34
N HIS A 379 -8.22 -2.78 -26.01
CA HIS A 379 -8.57 -3.62 -24.88
C HIS A 379 -7.67 -3.34 -23.67
N ILE A 380 -8.19 -3.65 -22.49
CA ILE A 380 -7.41 -3.83 -21.27
C ILE A 380 -7.89 -5.10 -20.59
N VAL A 381 -6.96 -5.88 -20.06
CA VAL A 381 -7.25 -7.08 -19.27
C VAL A 381 -6.58 -6.90 -17.93
N SER A 382 -7.37 -6.84 -16.86
CA SER A 382 -6.87 -6.53 -15.52
C SER A 382 -7.69 -7.24 -14.45
N THR A 383 -7.08 -7.44 -13.30
CA THR A 383 -7.73 -7.83 -12.04
C THR A 383 -7.98 -6.63 -11.12
N GLY A 384 -7.50 -5.45 -11.51
CA GLY A 384 -7.49 -4.22 -10.73
C GLY A 384 -8.40 -3.13 -11.28
N TRP A 385 -7.92 -1.90 -11.19
CA TRP A 385 -8.66 -0.71 -11.55
C TRP A 385 -8.71 -0.52 -13.07
N VAL A 386 -9.88 -0.14 -13.59
CA VAL A 386 -10.07 0.26 -14.98
C VAL A 386 -10.91 1.52 -15.02
N ASP A 387 -10.55 2.47 -15.88
CA ASP A 387 -11.35 3.68 -16.13
C ASP A 387 -12.67 3.31 -16.82
N THR A 388 -13.70 3.09 -16.01
CA THR A 388 -15.06 2.75 -16.49
C THR A 388 -15.77 3.90 -17.20
N THR A 389 -15.20 5.10 -17.28
CA THR A 389 -15.73 6.14 -18.16
C THR A 389 -15.29 5.91 -19.62
N ARG A 390 -14.15 5.24 -19.83
CA ARG A 390 -13.54 4.97 -21.14
C ARG A 390 -13.72 3.54 -21.62
N TYR A 391 -13.76 2.58 -20.69
CA TYR A 391 -13.84 1.14 -20.97
C TYR A 391 -15.18 0.54 -20.53
N ARG A 392 -15.60 -0.52 -21.21
CA ARG A 392 -16.77 -1.34 -20.86
C ARG A 392 -16.30 -2.78 -20.69
N SER A 393 -16.81 -3.46 -19.66
CA SER A 393 -16.51 -4.89 -19.46
C SER A 393 -17.10 -5.69 -20.61
N GLU A 394 -16.28 -6.56 -21.20
CA GLU A 394 -16.72 -7.50 -22.23
C GLU A 394 -16.97 -8.88 -21.63
N ALA A 395 -15.99 -9.42 -20.89
CA ALA A 395 -16.05 -10.77 -20.34
C ALA A 395 -15.12 -10.95 -19.13
N ARG A 396 -15.58 -11.72 -18.14
CA ARG A 396 -14.69 -12.34 -17.15
C ARG A 396 -14.05 -13.58 -17.79
N LEU A 397 -12.72 -13.60 -17.84
CA LEU A 397 -11.97 -14.66 -18.51
C LEU A 397 -11.66 -15.83 -17.58
N ALA A 398 -11.20 -15.54 -16.38
CA ALA A 398 -10.77 -16.50 -15.36
C ALA A 398 -10.62 -15.79 -14.00
N SER A 399 -10.03 -16.47 -13.02
CA SER A 399 -9.41 -15.83 -11.85
C SER A 399 -7.91 -16.17 -11.77
N LEU A 400 -7.12 -15.26 -11.20
CA LEU A 400 -5.70 -15.44 -10.88
C LEU A 400 -5.52 -15.45 -9.36
N TYR A 401 -4.38 -15.93 -8.85
CA TYR A 401 -4.07 -15.78 -7.43
C TYR A 401 -3.42 -14.42 -7.13
N GLU A 402 -3.74 -13.81 -5.99
CA GLU A 402 -3.11 -12.56 -5.50
C GLU A 402 -1.65 -12.72 -5.04
N ALA A 403 -1.25 -13.95 -4.72
CA ALA A 403 0.07 -14.33 -4.21
C ALA A 403 0.50 -15.69 -4.79
N PRO A 404 1.81 -15.98 -4.87
CA PRO A 404 2.30 -17.20 -5.49
C PRO A 404 1.89 -18.44 -4.70
N ARG A 405 1.47 -19.49 -5.42
CA ARG A 405 1.13 -20.82 -4.89
C ARG A 405 1.93 -21.91 -5.60
N SER A 406 2.06 -23.07 -4.98
CA SER A 406 2.80 -24.21 -5.56
C SER A 406 2.33 -24.61 -6.97
N GLN A 407 1.04 -24.49 -7.26
CA GLN A 407 0.44 -24.80 -8.55
C GLN A 407 0.27 -23.57 -9.46
N ALA A 408 0.45 -22.36 -8.93
CA ALA A 408 0.26 -21.10 -9.64
C ALA A 408 1.27 -20.06 -9.14
N ASN A 409 2.46 -20.09 -9.73
CA ASN A 409 3.58 -19.21 -9.42
C ASN A 409 4.09 -18.46 -10.66
N ARG A 410 3.38 -18.52 -11.79
CA ARG A 410 3.71 -17.74 -12.99
C ARG A 410 3.07 -16.37 -12.87
N ALA A 411 3.88 -15.37 -12.50
CA ALA A 411 3.45 -13.98 -12.48
C ALA A 411 3.03 -13.51 -13.88
N LEU A 412 1.92 -12.78 -13.96
CA LEU A 412 1.47 -12.05 -15.14
C LEU A 412 1.44 -10.57 -14.81
N TYR A 413 2.13 -9.77 -15.61
CA TYR A 413 2.25 -8.33 -15.43
C TYR A 413 1.37 -7.59 -16.43
N ALA A 414 0.65 -6.57 -15.96
CA ALA A 414 0.00 -5.59 -16.82
C ALA A 414 1.04 -4.62 -17.34
N CYS A 415 1.06 -4.47 -18.66
CA CYS A 415 2.02 -3.68 -19.40
C CYS A 415 1.29 -2.73 -20.34
N LYS A 416 1.96 -1.63 -20.71
CA LYS A 416 1.43 -0.66 -21.65
C LYS A 416 2.50 -0.19 -22.62
N ALA A 417 2.27 -0.44 -23.91
CA ALA A 417 3.07 0.08 -25.00
C ALA A 417 2.49 1.41 -25.49
N GLY A 418 3.32 2.46 -25.48
CA GLY A 418 2.92 3.80 -25.89
C GLY A 418 1.70 4.30 -25.10
N SER A 419 0.73 4.88 -25.82
CA SER A 419 -0.40 5.59 -25.20
C SER A 419 -1.62 4.71 -24.93
N ALA A 420 -1.82 3.59 -25.62
CA ALA A 420 -3.10 2.88 -25.57
C ALA A 420 -3.03 1.36 -25.68
N ASP A 421 -1.88 0.76 -26.02
CA ASP A 421 -1.79 -0.68 -26.23
C ASP A 421 -1.47 -1.39 -24.91
N TYR A 422 -2.50 -1.92 -24.25
CA TYR A 422 -2.37 -2.68 -23.00
C TYR A 422 -2.20 -4.16 -23.30
N PHE A 423 -1.30 -4.81 -22.60
CA PHE A 423 -1.08 -6.25 -22.77
C PHE A 423 -0.62 -6.90 -21.47
N LEU A 424 -0.81 -8.21 -21.37
CA LEU A 424 -0.24 -9.01 -20.30
C LEU A 424 1.07 -9.65 -20.76
N SER A 425 2.06 -9.70 -19.87
CA SER A 425 3.33 -10.38 -20.13
C SER A 425 3.77 -11.22 -18.92
N PRO A 426 4.38 -12.39 -19.11
CA PRO A 426 5.09 -13.08 -18.05
C PRO A 426 6.47 -12.46 -17.75
N ASP A 427 6.93 -11.49 -18.55
CA ASP A 427 8.18 -10.77 -18.35
C ASP A 427 7.96 -9.61 -17.35
N ALA A 428 8.68 -9.65 -16.23
CA ALA A 428 8.62 -8.61 -15.19
C ALA A 428 9.08 -7.22 -15.68
N THR A 429 9.81 -7.16 -16.79
CA THR A 429 10.23 -5.91 -17.44
C THR A 429 9.26 -5.43 -18.51
N CYS A 430 8.11 -6.10 -18.67
CA CYS A 430 7.10 -5.77 -19.67
C CYS A 430 7.65 -5.68 -21.09
N GLU A 431 8.63 -6.52 -21.44
CA GLU A 431 9.27 -6.52 -22.77
C GLU A 431 9.88 -5.14 -23.12
N GLY A 432 10.37 -4.43 -22.10
CA GLY A 432 10.93 -3.07 -22.22
C GLY A 432 9.88 -1.96 -22.33
N GLN A 433 8.59 -2.28 -22.19
CA GLN A 433 7.49 -1.31 -22.17
C GLN A 433 7.18 -0.86 -20.74
N ARG A 434 6.24 0.08 -20.60
CA ARG A 434 5.84 0.59 -19.29
C ARG A 434 5.10 -0.48 -18.50
N GLN A 435 5.62 -0.81 -17.33
CA GLN A 435 4.96 -1.67 -16.37
C GLN A 435 3.85 -0.91 -15.65
N LEU A 436 2.70 -1.56 -15.48
CA LEU A 436 1.61 -1.08 -14.62
C LEU A 436 1.61 -1.84 -13.30
N GLY A 437 1.87 -3.15 -13.34
CA GLY A 437 1.79 -3.93 -12.11
C GLY A 437 1.77 -5.43 -12.32
N LEU A 438 1.70 -6.15 -11.21
CA LEU A 438 1.41 -7.57 -11.13
C LEU A 438 -0.11 -7.77 -11.15
N THR A 439 -0.63 -8.29 -12.26
CA THR A 439 -2.06 -8.62 -12.39
C THR A 439 -2.43 -9.88 -11.60
N GLY A 440 -1.48 -10.78 -11.36
CA GLY A 440 -1.64 -11.94 -10.49
C GLY A 440 -0.83 -13.14 -10.94
N TYR A 441 -1.05 -14.28 -10.27
CA TYR A 441 -0.34 -15.53 -10.54
C TYR A 441 -1.23 -16.55 -11.23
N ALA A 442 -0.77 -17.02 -12.39
CA ALA A 442 -1.34 -18.12 -13.16
C ALA A 442 -0.54 -19.42 -12.95
N ALA A 443 -1.08 -20.54 -13.41
CA ALA A 443 -0.34 -21.79 -13.55
C ALA A 443 0.38 -21.86 -14.90
N ALA A 444 1.59 -22.41 -14.93
CA ALA A 444 2.30 -22.67 -16.19
C ALA A 444 1.70 -23.85 -16.98
N THR A 445 1.08 -24.80 -16.28
CA THR A 445 0.43 -25.99 -16.84
C THR A 445 -0.95 -26.17 -16.21
N PRO A 446 -1.92 -26.78 -16.90
CA PRO A 446 -3.25 -26.98 -16.33
C PRO A 446 -3.17 -27.97 -15.17
N SER A 447 -3.94 -27.72 -14.12
CA SER A 447 -4.05 -28.58 -12.94
C SER A 447 -5.47 -28.56 -12.38
N ALA A 448 -5.75 -29.37 -11.35
CA ALA A 448 -7.09 -29.45 -10.78
C ALA A 448 -7.58 -28.07 -10.30
N GLY A 449 -8.68 -27.57 -10.88
CA GLY A 449 -9.24 -26.25 -10.59
C GLY A 449 -8.59 -25.08 -11.33
N ILE A 450 -7.49 -25.30 -12.07
CA ILE A 450 -6.79 -24.28 -12.86
C ILE A 450 -6.67 -24.79 -14.31
N THR A 451 -7.70 -24.54 -15.10
CA THR A 451 -7.86 -25.19 -16.41
C THR A 451 -8.11 -24.22 -17.55
N VAL A 452 -8.33 -22.92 -17.28
CA VAL A 452 -8.68 -21.96 -18.32
C VAL A 452 -7.41 -21.43 -18.98
N PRO A 453 -7.10 -21.78 -20.24
CA PRO A 453 -5.92 -21.25 -20.90
C PRO A 453 -6.10 -19.75 -21.17
N LEU A 454 -5.03 -18.98 -21.03
CA LEU A 454 -4.99 -17.54 -21.29
C LEU A 454 -4.00 -17.27 -22.42
N TYR A 455 -4.50 -16.86 -23.58
CA TYR A 455 -3.68 -16.55 -24.75
C TYR A 455 -3.54 -15.04 -24.92
N ARG A 456 -2.32 -14.57 -25.14
CA ARG A 456 -2.11 -13.20 -25.63
C ARG A 456 -2.39 -13.18 -27.13
N CYS A 457 -3.35 -12.35 -27.50
CA CYS A 457 -3.83 -12.18 -28.85
C CYS A 457 -3.54 -10.76 -29.32
N ARG A 458 -3.21 -10.60 -30.60
CA ARG A 458 -2.90 -9.30 -31.19
C ARG A 458 -3.76 -9.05 -32.43
N THR A 459 -4.37 -7.87 -32.48
CA THR A 459 -5.08 -7.37 -33.66
C THR A 459 -4.12 -6.56 -34.54
N MET A 460 -4.64 -5.73 -35.45
CA MET A 460 -3.78 -4.76 -36.14
C MET A 460 -3.44 -3.53 -35.29
N VAL A 461 -4.15 -3.32 -34.17
CA VAL A 461 -4.13 -2.05 -33.42
C VAL A 461 -3.79 -2.20 -31.94
N ASP A 462 -4.03 -3.37 -31.34
CA ASP A 462 -3.87 -3.59 -29.90
C ASP A 462 -3.69 -5.08 -29.54
N HIS A 463 -3.43 -5.33 -28.26
CA HIS A 463 -3.44 -6.66 -27.65
C HIS A 463 -4.64 -6.89 -26.75
N PHE A 464 -5.01 -8.16 -26.61
CA PHE A 464 -6.02 -8.60 -25.66
C PHE A 464 -5.73 -10.04 -25.19
N VAL A 465 -6.53 -10.53 -24.25
CA VAL A 465 -6.47 -11.93 -23.79
C VAL A 465 -7.73 -12.67 -24.21
N SER A 466 -7.55 -13.87 -24.74
CA SER A 466 -8.63 -14.81 -25.06
C SER A 466 -8.43 -16.14 -24.35
N THR A 467 -9.53 -16.85 -24.09
CA THR A 467 -9.50 -18.25 -23.67
C THR A 467 -9.53 -19.22 -24.85
N SER A 468 -9.68 -18.72 -26.08
CA SER A 468 -9.60 -19.51 -27.31
C SER A 468 -8.20 -19.51 -27.90
N ALA A 469 -7.67 -20.68 -28.23
CA ALA A 469 -6.40 -20.83 -28.96
C ALA A 469 -6.46 -20.24 -30.38
N SER A 470 -7.65 -20.02 -30.94
CA SER A 470 -7.79 -19.32 -32.23
C SER A 470 -7.75 -17.79 -32.09
N CYS A 471 -7.61 -17.26 -30.87
CA CYS A 471 -7.63 -15.82 -30.58
C CYS A 471 -8.82 -15.08 -31.20
N GLU A 472 -9.99 -15.74 -31.28
CA GLU A 472 -11.19 -15.17 -31.89
C GLU A 472 -10.98 -14.70 -33.35
N GLY A 473 -10.01 -15.31 -34.06
CA GLY A 473 -9.61 -14.95 -35.42
C GLY A 473 -8.46 -13.94 -35.52
N ALA A 474 -7.97 -13.42 -34.39
CA ALA A 474 -6.78 -12.59 -34.31
C ALA A 474 -5.48 -13.43 -34.28
N VAL A 475 -4.32 -12.77 -34.26
CA VAL A 475 -3.02 -13.47 -34.19
C VAL A 475 -2.75 -13.91 -32.76
N GLN A 476 -2.59 -15.23 -32.55
CA GLN A 476 -2.10 -15.76 -31.28
C GLN A 476 -0.58 -15.56 -31.20
N GLU A 477 -0.12 -14.84 -30.18
CA GLU A 477 1.31 -14.64 -29.95
C GLU A 477 1.89 -15.65 -28.98
N SER A 478 1.21 -15.87 -27.85
CA SER A 478 1.73 -16.75 -26.80
C SER A 478 0.64 -17.27 -25.85
N LEU A 479 0.93 -18.39 -25.18
CA LEU A 479 0.18 -18.87 -24.02
C LEU A 479 0.77 -18.25 -22.74
N LEU A 480 -0.02 -17.40 -22.09
CA LEU A 480 0.33 -16.72 -20.84
C LEU A 480 0.27 -17.65 -19.64
N GLY A 481 -0.60 -18.66 -19.65
CA GLY A 481 -0.75 -19.62 -18.57
C GLY A 481 -2.18 -20.13 -18.46
N TYR A 482 -2.52 -20.66 -17.29
CA TYR A 482 -3.84 -21.17 -16.97
C TYR A 482 -4.39 -20.47 -15.73
N GLY A 483 -5.63 -19.98 -15.83
CA GLY A 483 -6.39 -19.39 -14.75
C GLY A 483 -7.44 -20.35 -14.17
N ILE A 484 -8.01 -19.93 -13.05
CA ILE A 484 -9.10 -20.61 -12.33
C ILE A 484 -10.40 -20.33 -13.08
N SER A 485 -11.24 -21.36 -13.24
CA SER A 485 -12.54 -21.27 -13.93
C SER A 485 -13.56 -20.41 -13.21
#